data_AF-A0A9E8D3I5-F1
#
_entry.id   AF-A0A9E8D3I5-F1
#
_cell.length_a   1.000
_cell.length_b   1.000
_cell.length_c   1.000
_cell.angle_alpha   90.00
_cell.angle_beta   90.00
_cell.angle_gamma   90.00
#
_symmetry.space_group_name_H-M   'P 1'
#
loop_
_entity.id
_entity.type
_entity.pdbx_description
1 polymer ?
#
loop_
_entity_poly.entity_id
_entity_poly.type
_entity_poly.pdbx_seq_one_letter_code
_entity_poly.pdbx_strand_id
1 'polypeptide(L)'
;MQLKSLLAGSAMLALLAGCASSPMEQQEEAATAQQNYQGSLPCRNCDGIDLDVTMVGEETSAAEERTFTLNASYRNHPQTPPDENYAGNWEVLTGTPSDPDATVYELTPDGDGQIYYFMRIDESTLELIDPERRRFENGEMLQLKRQ
;
A
#
# COMPACT_ATOMS: atom_id res chain seq x y z
N MET A 1 -13.49 -13.54 -69.62
CA MET A 1 -13.55 -12.50 -70.67
C MET A 1 -13.49 -11.13 -70.00
N GLN A 2 -12.57 -10.29 -70.46
CA GLN A 2 -12.46 -8.90 -70.02
C GLN A 2 -13.62 -8.07 -70.56
N LEU A 3 -13.98 -6.99 -69.85
CA LEU A 3 -14.40 -5.73 -70.48
C LEU A 3 -14.01 -4.56 -69.56
N LYS A 4 -13.39 -3.58 -70.21
CA LYS A 4 -12.75 -2.36 -69.71
C LYS A 4 -13.73 -1.18 -69.77
N SER A 5 -13.27 -0.07 -69.16
CA SER A 5 -13.58 1.35 -69.45
C SER A 5 -14.67 1.97 -68.56
N LEU A 6 -14.29 2.83 -67.59
CA LEU A 6 -13.93 4.26 -67.68
C LEU A 6 -15.14 5.17 -67.91
N LEU A 7 -15.44 6.05 -66.94
CA LEU A 7 -15.64 7.50 -67.14
C LEU A 7 -15.81 8.23 -65.79
N ALA A 8 -15.23 9.42 -65.77
CA ALA A 8 -15.07 10.32 -64.64
C ALA A 8 -16.37 11.00 -64.19
N GLY A 9 -16.41 11.41 -62.92
CA GLY A 9 -17.45 12.28 -62.37
C GLY A 9 -17.05 12.82 -61.01
N SER A 10 -16.46 14.01 -61.01
CA SER A 10 -16.06 14.76 -59.82
C SER A 10 -17.28 15.08 -58.95
N ALA A 11 -17.24 14.66 -57.68
CA ALA A 11 -18.04 15.25 -56.62
C ALA A 11 -17.13 15.53 -55.43
N MET A 12 -16.95 16.82 -55.15
CA MET A 12 -16.33 17.30 -53.92
C MET A 12 -17.18 16.84 -52.75
N LEU A 13 -16.59 16.02 -51.86
CA LEU A 13 -17.08 15.80 -50.51
C LEU A 13 -15.95 16.19 -49.57
N ALA A 14 -16.13 17.34 -48.92
CA ALA A 14 -15.35 17.75 -47.79
C ALA A 14 -15.53 16.70 -46.68
N LEU A 15 -14.55 15.81 -46.54
CA LEU A 15 -14.45 14.93 -45.39
C LEU A 15 -13.61 15.66 -44.35
N LEU A 16 -14.30 16.03 -43.28
CA LEU A 16 -13.76 16.49 -42.01
C LEU A 16 -12.53 15.66 -41.65
N ALA A 17 -11.41 16.33 -41.37
CA ALA A 17 -10.20 15.71 -40.85
C ALA A 17 -10.53 15.05 -39.51
N GLY A 18 -10.87 13.76 -39.54
CA GLY A 18 -10.88 12.91 -38.37
C GLY A 18 -9.43 12.55 -38.06
N CYS A 19 -8.90 13.07 -36.95
CA CYS A 19 -7.67 12.56 -36.37
C CYS A 19 -7.92 11.12 -35.92
N ALA A 20 -7.49 10.16 -36.73
CA ALA A 20 -7.32 8.79 -36.32
C ALA A 20 -6.12 8.74 -35.36
N SER A 21 -6.38 9.00 -34.08
CA SER A 21 -5.42 8.73 -33.02
C SER A 21 -5.51 7.24 -32.72
N SER A 22 -4.50 6.48 -33.16
CA SER A 22 -4.33 5.08 -32.78
C SER A 22 -4.38 4.95 -31.25
N PRO A 23 -4.97 3.89 -30.69
CA PRO A 23 -4.74 3.58 -29.29
C PRO A 23 -3.25 3.24 -29.18
N MET A 24 -2.50 4.15 -28.57
CA MET A 24 -1.20 3.81 -28.02
C MET A 24 -1.49 2.70 -27.03
N GLU A 25 -1.01 1.49 -27.33
CA GLU A 25 -0.83 0.43 -26.35
C GLU A 25 0.11 1.00 -25.29
N GLN A 26 -0.46 1.75 -24.35
CA GLN A 26 0.15 1.94 -23.06
C GLN A 26 0.19 0.55 -22.46
N GLN A 27 1.36 -0.08 -22.55
CA GLN A 27 1.81 -0.97 -21.48
C GLN A 27 1.77 -0.12 -20.21
N GLU A 28 0.59 -0.07 -19.62
CA GLU A 28 0.36 0.29 -18.24
C GLU A 28 1.11 -0.79 -17.46
N GLU A 29 2.37 -0.49 -17.13
CA GLU A 29 3.06 -1.17 -16.06
C GLU A 29 2.13 -1.00 -14.86
N ALA A 30 1.35 -2.05 -14.57
CA ALA A 30 0.32 -2.02 -13.56
C ALA A 30 0.99 -1.53 -12.28
N ALA A 31 0.69 -0.30 -11.87
CA ALA A 31 1.29 0.27 -10.68
C ALA A 31 0.91 -0.64 -9.53
N THR A 32 1.89 -1.34 -8.94
CA THR A 32 1.63 -2.19 -7.78
C THR A 32 1.01 -1.32 -6.69
N ALA A 33 -0.16 -1.72 -6.21
CA ALA A 33 -0.85 -0.97 -5.17
C ALA A 33 0.09 -0.79 -3.97
N GLN A 34 0.23 0.44 -3.50
CA GLN A 34 1.10 0.78 -2.38
C GLN A 34 0.37 1.73 -1.45
N GLN A 35 0.49 1.48 -0.14
CA GLN A 35 -0.02 2.35 0.91
C GLN A 35 1.11 2.72 1.86
N ASN A 36 1.18 3.99 2.25
CA ASN A 36 2.11 4.46 3.28
C ASN A 36 1.32 4.92 4.51
N TYR A 37 1.77 4.50 5.69
CA TYR A 37 1.22 4.91 6.98
C TYR A 37 2.32 5.50 7.86
N GLN A 38 2.01 6.62 8.52
CA GLN A 38 2.92 7.27 9.45
C GLN A 38 2.24 7.57 10.79
N GLY A 39 3.02 7.55 11.86
CA GLY A 39 2.58 7.91 13.20
C GLY A 39 3.73 7.98 14.19
N SER A 40 3.48 8.46 15.40
CA SER A 40 4.50 8.55 16.44
C SER A 40 4.03 7.81 17.69
N LEU A 41 4.74 6.74 18.05
CA LEU A 41 4.42 5.90 19.20
C LEU A 41 5.02 6.47 20.50
N PRO A 42 4.36 6.27 21.65
CA PRO A 42 4.91 6.61 22.95
C PRO A 42 6.25 5.90 23.20
N CYS A 43 7.21 6.65 23.73
CA CYS A 43 8.52 6.15 24.09
C CYS A 43 8.79 6.37 25.58
N ARG A 44 9.36 5.38 26.26
CA ARG A 44 9.59 5.46 27.71
C ARG A 44 10.65 6.51 28.08
N ASN A 45 11.74 6.57 27.32
CA ASN A 45 12.93 7.39 27.63
C ASN A 45 13.27 8.37 26.50
N CYS A 46 12.32 8.66 25.62
CA CYS A 46 12.51 9.55 24.49
C CYS A 46 11.18 10.22 24.12
N ASP A 47 11.20 11.19 23.20
CA ASP A 47 10.03 12.01 22.91
C ASP A 47 8.98 11.30 22.04
N GLY A 48 9.33 10.12 21.51
CA GLY A 48 8.50 9.23 20.71
C GLY A 48 9.32 8.44 19.71
N ILE A 49 8.66 7.46 19.09
CA ILE A 49 9.23 6.67 18.00
C ILE A 49 8.39 6.97 16.75
N ASP A 50 8.98 7.64 15.77
CA ASP A 50 8.31 7.89 14.51
C ASP A 50 8.37 6.63 13.66
N LEU A 51 7.21 6.15 13.22
CA LEU A 51 7.06 5.00 12.34
C LEU A 51 6.65 5.47 10.95
N ASP A 52 7.33 4.94 9.94
CA ASP A 52 6.92 4.99 8.53
C ASP A 52 6.82 3.55 8.01
N VAL A 53 5.59 3.16 7.67
CA VAL A 53 5.27 1.81 7.18
C VAL A 53 4.76 1.92 5.75
N THR A 54 5.49 1.33 4.82
CA THR A 54 5.03 1.16 3.44
C THR A 54 4.59 -0.28 3.24
N MET A 55 3.36 -0.48 2.77
CA MET A 55 2.79 -1.77 2.41
C MET A 55 2.56 -1.81 0.90
N VAL A 56 3.13 -2.80 0.23
CA VAL A 56 3.01 -3.06 -1.21
C VAL A 56 2.12 -4.29 -1.40
N GLY A 57 1.26 -4.27 -2.41
CA GLY A 57 0.25 -5.29 -2.71
C GLY A 57 -1.13 -4.92 -2.18
N GLU A 58 -2.15 -5.67 -2.61
CA GLU A 58 -3.52 -5.57 -2.12
C GLU A 58 -3.86 -6.74 -1.19
N GLU A 59 -4.94 -6.62 -0.40
CA GLU A 59 -5.41 -7.71 0.45
C GLU A 59 -5.72 -8.99 -0.34
N THR A 60 -6.11 -8.84 -1.60
CA THR A 60 -6.45 -9.91 -2.54
C THR A 60 -5.28 -10.41 -3.37
N SER A 61 -4.11 -9.77 -3.29
CA SER A 61 -2.89 -10.19 -3.98
C SER A 61 -2.35 -11.51 -3.41
N ALA A 62 -1.49 -12.18 -4.18
CA ALA A 62 -0.78 -13.35 -3.66
C ALA A 62 0.13 -12.97 -2.49
N ALA A 63 0.37 -13.91 -1.56
CA ALA A 63 1.15 -13.62 -0.35
C ALA A 63 2.56 -13.13 -0.65
N GLU A 64 3.20 -13.72 -1.67
CA GLU A 64 4.53 -13.37 -2.15
C GLU A 64 4.61 -11.97 -2.81
N GLU A 65 3.48 -11.41 -3.24
CA GLU A 65 3.39 -10.07 -3.83
C GLU A 65 3.17 -8.99 -2.76
N ARG A 66 2.84 -9.39 -1.53
CA ARG A 66 2.59 -8.50 -0.40
C ARG A 66 3.86 -8.33 0.42
N THR A 67 4.49 -7.17 0.26
CA THR A 67 5.74 -6.83 0.98
C THR A 67 5.57 -5.56 1.78
N PHE A 68 6.39 -5.38 2.81
CA PHE A 68 6.41 -4.15 3.60
C PHE A 68 7.83 -3.67 3.84
N THR A 69 7.94 -2.37 4.11
CA THR A 69 9.07 -1.76 4.81
C THR A 69 8.56 -1.00 6.03
N LEU A 70 9.30 -1.06 7.14
CA LEU A 70 9.03 -0.33 8.38
C LEU A 70 10.30 0.36 8.82
N ASN A 71 10.24 1.68 8.96
CA ASN A 71 11.31 2.51 9.49
C ASN A 71 10.89 3.04 10.86
N ALA A 72 11.76 2.92 11.86
CA ALA A 72 11.53 3.44 13.20
C ALA A 72 12.66 4.37 13.61
N SER A 73 12.32 5.63 13.92
CA SER A 73 13.28 6.65 14.35
C SER A 73 12.97 7.15 15.77
N TYR A 74 13.96 7.09 16.65
CA TYR A 74 13.82 7.45 18.06
C TYR A 74 14.12 8.94 18.27
N ARG A 75 13.10 9.74 18.60
CA ARG A 75 13.24 11.19 18.80
C ARG A 75 13.86 11.50 20.16
N ASN A 76 15.00 12.22 20.17
CA ASN A 76 15.67 12.71 21.37
C ASN A 76 16.03 11.61 22.40
N HIS A 77 16.35 10.40 21.93
CA HIS A 77 16.76 9.32 22.83
C HIS A 77 18.18 9.58 23.40
N PRO A 78 18.41 9.42 24.72
CA PRO A 78 19.69 9.74 25.37
C PRO A 78 20.93 9.01 24.84
N GLN A 79 20.71 7.84 24.23
CA GLN A 79 21.76 6.99 23.65
C GLN A 79 21.88 7.13 22.13
N THR A 80 21.01 7.92 21.49
CA THR A 80 20.99 8.11 20.03
C THR A 80 21.14 6.78 19.26
N PRO A 81 20.24 5.81 19.48
CA PRO A 81 20.30 4.56 18.74
C PRO A 81 20.15 4.87 17.24
N PRO A 82 20.73 4.04 16.35
CA PRO A 82 20.47 4.15 14.93
C PRO A 82 18.98 3.89 14.64
N ASP A 83 18.50 4.40 13.51
CA ASP A 83 17.17 4.05 13.02
C ASP A 83 17.07 2.54 12.76
N GLU A 84 15.94 1.96 13.12
CA GLU A 84 15.63 0.56 12.87
C GLU A 84 14.85 0.43 11.57
N ASN A 85 15.21 -0.58 10.77
CA ASN A 85 14.66 -0.77 9.44
C ASN A 85 14.32 -2.24 9.26
N TYR A 86 13.07 -2.55 8.98
CA TYR A 86 12.58 -3.90 8.76
C TYR A 86 11.91 -4.01 7.39
N ALA A 87 12.07 -5.15 6.75
CA ALA A 87 11.38 -5.50 5.52
C ALA A 87 11.00 -6.98 5.55
N GLY A 88 9.93 -7.31 4.82
CA GLY A 88 9.46 -8.68 4.70
C GLY A 88 8.07 -8.73 4.07
N ASN A 89 7.28 -9.73 4.43
CA ASN A 89 5.93 -9.94 3.92
C ASN A 89 4.85 -9.53 4.93
N TRP A 90 3.66 -9.22 4.42
CA TRP A 90 2.50 -9.01 5.26
C TRP A 90 1.32 -9.89 4.88
N GLU A 91 0.56 -10.29 5.90
CA GLU A 91 -0.59 -11.18 5.81
C GLU A 91 -1.86 -10.49 6.30
N VAL A 92 -3.02 -10.91 5.78
CA VAL A 92 -4.34 -10.47 6.24
C VAL A 92 -4.94 -11.54 7.13
N LEU A 93 -5.18 -11.20 8.38
CA LEU A 93 -5.85 -12.03 9.36
C LEU A 93 -7.24 -11.46 9.64
N THR A 94 -8.18 -12.36 9.91
CA THR A 94 -9.54 -12.00 10.34
C THR A 94 -9.72 -12.23 11.83
N GLY A 95 -10.37 -11.27 12.46
CA GLY A 95 -10.80 -11.29 13.85
C GLY A 95 -9.74 -10.87 14.87
N THR A 96 -10.25 -10.41 15.99
CA THR A 96 -9.60 -10.20 17.28
C THR A 96 -10.44 -10.91 18.36
N PRO A 97 -9.93 -11.12 19.59
CA PRO A 97 -10.73 -11.70 20.66
C PRO A 97 -12.02 -10.91 20.99
N SER A 98 -12.05 -9.60 20.75
CA SER A 98 -13.20 -8.73 21.02
C SER A 98 -14.10 -8.48 19.81
N ASP A 99 -13.59 -8.69 18.60
CA ASP A 99 -14.29 -8.43 17.34
C ASP A 99 -13.89 -9.48 16.30
N PRO A 100 -14.76 -10.48 16.01
CA PRO A 100 -14.44 -11.55 15.07
C PRO A 100 -14.35 -11.09 13.61
N ASP A 101 -14.87 -9.91 13.26
CA ASP A 101 -14.91 -9.40 11.89
C ASP A 101 -13.78 -8.39 11.61
N ALA A 102 -12.99 -8.02 12.62
CA ALA A 102 -11.87 -7.11 12.49
C ALA A 102 -10.85 -7.59 11.45
N THR A 103 -10.26 -6.67 10.70
CA THR A 103 -9.13 -6.95 9.80
C THR A 103 -7.83 -6.61 10.50
N VAL A 104 -6.89 -7.56 10.52
CA VAL A 104 -5.55 -7.39 11.12
C VAL A 104 -4.49 -7.67 10.08
N TYR A 105 -3.50 -6.81 9.98
CA TYR A 105 -2.30 -7.02 9.17
C TYR A 105 -1.17 -7.52 10.07
N GLU A 106 -0.63 -8.69 9.74
CA GLU A 106 0.56 -9.26 10.37
C GLU A 106 1.76 -8.95 9.48
N LEU A 107 2.76 -8.21 9.98
CA LEU A 107 3.99 -7.88 9.27
C LEU A 107 5.11 -8.75 9.84
N THR A 108 5.67 -9.63 9.00
CA THR A 108 6.73 -10.57 9.38
C THR A 108 8.04 -10.19 8.70
N PRO A 109 9.04 -9.65 9.45
CA PRO A 109 10.36 -9.36 8.89
C PRO A 109 11.08 -10.61 8.39
N ASP A 110 11.88 -10.48 7.31
CA ASP A 110 12.66 -11.59 6.75
C ASP A 110 13.86 -12.02 7.63
N GLY A 111 14.29 -11.14 8.54
CA GLY A 111 15.47 -11.32 9.38
C GLY A 111 15.17 -11.15 10.86
N ASP A 112 16.13 -10.57 11.58
CA ASP A 112 15.92 -10.22 12.99
C ASP A 112 14.86 -9.12 13.10
N GLY A 113 13.86 -9.35 13.95
CA GLY A 113 12.76 -8.43 14.15
C GLY A 113 11.59 -9.13 14.82
N GLN A 114 10.73 -8.35 15.47
CA GLN A 114 9.47 -8.87 15.97
C GLN A 114 8.41 -8.84 14.87
N ILE A 115 7.42 -9.72 14.98
CA ILE A 115 6.21 -9.64 14.16
C ILE A 115 5.35 -8.48 14.69
N TYR A 116 4.86 -7.63 13.80
CA TYR A 116 3.96 -6.53 14.14
C TYR A 116 2.54 -6.85 13.74
N TYR A 117 1.58 -6.54 14.60
CA TYR A 117 0.16 -6.71 14.34
C TYR A 117 -0.51 -5.34 14.31
N PHE A 118 -1.11 -5.00 13.17
CA PHE A 118 -1.85 -3.75 13.00
C PHE A 118 -3.32 -4.04 12.73
N MET A 119 -4.21 -3.60 13.61
CA MET A 119 -5.65 -3.67 13.36
C MET A 119 -6.09 -2.50 12.48
N ARG A 120 -6.85 -2.78 11.42
CA ARG A 120 -7.49 -1.72 10.62
C ARG A 120 -8.65 -1.11 11.42
N ILE A 121 -8.53 0.15 11.78
CA ILE A 121 -9.59 0.91 12.47
C ILE A 121 -10.60 1.45 11.45
N ASP A 122 -10.09 1.99 10.35
CA ASP A 122 -10.85 2.50 9.21
C ASP A 122 -9.97 2.42 7.95
N GLU A 123 -10.46 2.92 6.81
CA GLU A 123 -9.76 2.87 5.51
C GLU A 123 -8.36 3.52 5.52
N SER A 124 -8.09 4.42 6.47
CA SER A 124 -6.89 5.26 6.53
C SER A 124 -6.12 5.13 7.86
N THR A 125 -6.56 4.26 8.77
CA THR A 125 -6.01 4.18 10.12
C THR A 125 -5.68 2.75 10.50
N LEU A 126 -4.43 2.54 10.88
CA LEU A 126 -3.96 1.30 11.51
C LEU A 126 -3.68 1.55 12.98
N GLU A 127 -3.92 0.58 13.84
CA GLU A 127 -3.56 0.61 15.25
C GLU A 127 -2.67 -0.57 15.60
N LEU A 128 -1.51 -0.32 16.21
CA LEU A 128 -0.66 -1.41 16.71
C LEU A 128 -1.38 -2.14 17.86
N ILE A 129 -1.44 -3.46 17.77
CA ILE A 129 -2.06 -4.36 18.76
C ILE A 129 -1.05 -5.42 19.22
N ASP A 130 -1.37 -6.13 20.30
CA ASP A 130 -0.48 -7.14 20.85
C ASP A 130 -0.45 -8.44 20.01
N PRO A 131 0.50 -9.37 20.24
CA PRO A 131 0.58 -10.64 19.53
C PRO A 131 -0.61 -11.60 19.74
N GLU A 132 -1.44 -11.36 20.76
CA GLU A 132 -2.72 -12.07 20.97
C GLU A 132 -3.90 -11.38 20.26
N ARG A 133 -3.60 -10.37 19.43
CA ARG A 133 -4.52 -9.50 18.70
C ARG A 133 -5.47 -8.72 19.59
N ARG A 134 -5.03 -8.36 20.80
CA ARG A 134 -5.75 -7.48 21.71
C ARG A 134 -5.23 -6.06 21.59
N ARG A 135 -6.15 -5.10 21.68
CA ARG A 135 -5.80 -3.68 21.75
C ARG A 135 -5.10 -3.37 23.06
N PHE A 136 -4.13 -2.46 23.03
CA PHE A 136 -3.54 -1.90 24.24
C PHE A 136 -4.49 -0.91 24.92
N GLU A 137 -4.27 -0.68 26.22
CA GLU A 137 -4.86 0.47 26.89
C GLU A 137 -4.36 1.77 26.24
N ASN A 138 -5.28 2.68 25.90
CA ASN A 138 -5.01 3.90 25.13
C ASN A 138 -4.44 3.62 23.72
N GLY A 139 -4.95 2.58 23.05
CA GLY A 139 -4.54 2.18 21.71
C GLY A 139 -4.62 3.29 20.65
N GLU A 140 -5.42 4.34 20.87
CA GLU A 140 -5.47 5.51 19.98
C GLU A 140 -4.13 6.24 19.86
N MET A 141 -3.25 6.15 20.87
CA MET A 141 -1.89 6.68 20.81
C MET A 141 -0.94 5.82 19.95
N LEU A 142 -1.39 4.64 19.55
CA LEU A 142 -0.62 3.67 18.77
C LEU A 142 -1.08 3.58 17.32
N GLN A 143 -1.75 4.65 16.84
CA GLN A 143 -2.31 4.70 15.50
C GLN A 143 -1.32 5.28 14.49
N LEU A 144 -1.29 4.66 13.32
CA LEU A 144 -0.65 5.17 12.11
C LEU A 144 -1.75 5.63 11.14
N LYS A 145 -1.52 6.76 10.48
CA LYS A 145 -2.43 7.35 9.51
C LYS A 145 -1.85 7.24 8.11
N ARG A 146 -2.69 6.89 7.16
CA ARG A 146 -2.33 6.84 5.74
C ARG A 146 -1.96 8.24 5.26
N GLN A 147 -0.89 8.33 4.47
CA GLN A 147 -0.40 9.58 3.86
C GLN A 147 -0.93 9.79 2.45
#